data_AF-A0A4Q3SAD6-F1
#
_entry.id   AF-A0A4Q3SAD6-F1
#
_cell.length_a   1.000
_cell.length_b   1.000
_cell.length_c   1.000
_cell.angle_alpha   90.00
_cell.angle_beta   90.00
_cell.angle_gamma   90.00
#
_symmetry.space_group_name_H-M   'P 1'
#
loop_
_entity.id
_entity.type
_entity.pdbx_description
1 polymer ?
#
loop_
_entity_poly.entity_id
_entity_poly.type
_entity_poly.pdbx_seq_one_letter_code
_entity_poly.pdbx_strand_id
1 'polypeptide(L)'
;MIEEGFVRLYANDFASLAARAEAGVEVEALVQKRISEARSHAALMDARKGDGHLPAVADRLVEEAGRTSSRVVREMQDVAGAMARRREFLERVADILRTPPAAAKATMAVRQA
;
A
#
# COMPACT_ATOMS: atom_id res chain seq x y z
N MET A 1 -18.33 -9.11 -1.40
CA MET A 1 -17.66 -9.38 -2.68
C MET A 1 -16.53 -8.39 -2.82
N ILE A 2 -15.31 -8.89 -2.99
CA ILE A 2 -14.14 -8.04 -3.17
C ILE A 2 -14.15 -7.44 -4.58
N GLU A 3 -14.02 -6.12 -4.66
CA GLU A 3 -13.93 -5.39 -5.91
C GLU A 3 -12.50 -5.49 -6.49
N GLU A 4 -12.29 -6.36 -7.47
CA GLU A 4 -10.98 -6.57 -8.10
C GLU A 4 -10.37 -5.30 -8.72
N GLY A 5 -11.21 -4.37 -9.19
CA GLY A 5 -10.75 -3.07 -9.68
C GLY A 5 -10.11 -2.22 -8.58
N PHE A 6 -10.67 -2.25 -7.37
CA PHE A 6 -10.12 -1.59 -6.19
C PHE A 6 -8.76 -2.20 -5.81
N VAL A 7 -8.69 -3.54 -5.75
CA VAL A 7 -7.45 -4.24 -5.40
C VAL A 7 -6.33 -3.92 -6.39
N ARG A 8 -6.60 -4.01 -7.69
CA ARG A 8 -5.61 -3.69 -8.74
C ARG A 8 -5.14 -2.24 -8.68
N LEU A 9 -6.03 -1.29 -8.43
CA LEU A 9 -5.68 0.13 -8.35
C LEU A 9 -4.61 0.37 -7.28
N TYR A 10 -4.90 -0.03 -6.03
CA TYR A 10 -3.98 0.23 -4.93
C TYR A 10 -2.70 -0.60 -5.02
N ALA A 11 -2.77 -1.84 -5.49
CA ALA A 11 -1.58 -2.65 -5.74
C ALA A 11 -0.62 -1.96 -6.74
N ASN A 12 -1.15 -1.44 -7.86
CA ASN A 12 -0.35 -0.76 -8.87
C ASN A 12 0.24 0.57 -8.37
N ASP A 13 -0.50 1.33 -7.56
CA ASP A 13 0.01 2.57 -6.99
C ASP A 13 1.19 2.33 -6.05
N PHE A 14 1.07 1.36 -5.13
CA PHE A 14 2.16 1.02 -4.23
C PHE A 14 3.35 0.40 -4.96
N ALA A 15 3.12 -0.42 -5.99
CA ALA A 15 4.18 -0.93 -6.86
C ALA A 15 4.91 0.19 -7.62
N SER A 16 4.20 1.26 -8.00
CA SER A 16 4.77 2.44 -8.64
C SER A 16 5.58 3.30 -7.67
N LEU A 17 5.12 3.43 -6.42
CA LEU A 17 5.87 4.11 -5.35
C LEU A 17 7.14 3.33 -4.98
N ALA A 18 7.09 1.99 -4.96
CA ALA A 18 8.27 1.16 -4.77
C ALA A 18 9.32 1.41 -5.85
N ALA A 19 8.92 1.43 -7.12
CA ALA A 19 9.81 1.73 -8.24
C ALA A 19 10.44 3.13 -8.16
N ARG A 20 9.70 4.12 -7.64
CA ARG A 20 10.24 5.48 -7.40
C ARG A 20 11.25 5.49 -6.26
N ALA A 21 10.98 4.77 -5.16
CA ALA A 21 11.92 4.62 -4.06
C ALA A 21 13.21 3.93 -4.51
N GLU A 22 13.11 2.89 -5.34
CA GLU A 22 14.26 2.21 -5.97
C GLU A 22 15.12 3.18 -6.80
N ALA A 23 14.49 4.18 -7.43
CA ALA A 23 15.17 5.25 -8.18
C ALA A 23 15.70 6.41 -7.30
N GLY A 24 15.62 6.28 -5.96
CA GLY A 24 16.12 7.28 -5.01
C GLY A 24 15.18 8.45 -4.75
N VAL A 25 13.92 8.39 -5.20
CA VAL A 25 12.92 9.41 -4.93
C VAL A 25 12.38 9.25 -3.51
N GLU A 26 12.29 10.36 -2.76
CA GLU A 26 11.61 10.38 -1.46
C GLU A 26 10.10 10.20 -1.68
N VAL A 27 9.51 9.15 -1.08
CA VAL A 27 8.11 8.78 -1.30
C VAL A 27 7.32 8.56 -0.01
N GLU A 28 7.91 8.77 1.17
CA GLU A 28 7.27 8.37 2.43
C GLU A 28 5.97 9.16 2.65
N ALA A 29 5.99 10.48 2.41
CA ALA A 29 4.77 11.29 2.48
C ALA A 29 3.68 10.83 1.48
N LEU A 30 4.07 10.39 0.28
CA LEU A 30 3.15 9.86 -0.73
C LEU A 30 2.57 8.50 -0.32
N VAL A 31 3.40 7.63 0.28
CA VAL A 31 2.98 6.33 0.82
C VAL A 31 1.94 6.53 1.92
N GLN A 32 2.20 7.40 2.90
CA GLN A 32 1.28 7.67 3.99
C GLN A 32 -0.06 8.22 3.49
N LYS A 33 -0.02 9.16 2.54
CA LYS A 33 -1.22 9.65 1.87
C LYS A 33 -2.00 8.51 1.21
N ARG A 34 -1.32 7.66 0.43
CA ARG A 34 -2.00 6.58 -0.30
C ARG A 34 -2.55 5.49 0.62
N ILE A 35 -1.90 5.22 1.75
CA ILE A 35 -2.40 4.36 2.82
C ILE A 35 -3.72 4.92 3.39
N SER A 36 -3.76 6.23 3.68
CA SER A 36 -4.99 6.87 4.18
C SER A 36 -6.12 6.78 3.16
N GLU A 37 -5.84 7.01 1.88
CA GLU A 37 -6.83 6.90 0.81
C GLU A 37 -7.33 5.46 0.64
N ALA A 38 -6.44 4.46 0.70
CA ALA A 38 -6.79 3.05 0.63
C ALA A 38 -7.74 2.63 1.75
N ARG A 39 -7.45 3.06 2.98
CA ARG A 39 -8.30 2.79 4.16
C ARG A 39 -9.68 3.41 4.02
N SER A 40 -9.77 4.69 3.68
CA SER A 40 -11.06 5.38 3.51
C SER A 40 -11.89 4.76 2.39
N HIS A 41 -11.25 4.40 1.28
CA HIS A 41 -11.95 3.80 0.15
C HIS A 41 -12.36 2.34 0.43
N ALA A 42 -11.53 1.56 1.13
CA ALA A 42 -11.91 0.23 1.60
C ALA A 42 -13.15 0.30 2.51
N ALA A 43 -13.19 1.23 3.48
CA ALA A 43 -14.34 1.39 4.36
C ALA A 43 -15.64 1.68 3.58
N LEU A 44 -15.57 2.49 2.51
CA LEU A 44 -16.70 2.75 1.63
C LEU A 44 -17.12 1.52 0.81
N MET A 45 -16.16 0.70 0.38
CA MET A 45 -16.43 -0.53 -0.36
C MET A 45 -17.01 -1.61 0.54
N ASP A 46 -16.42 -1.82 1.72
CA ASP A 46 -16.87 -2.77 2.73
C ASP A 46 -18.34 -2.48 3.10
N ALA A 47 -18.68 -1.22 3.36
CA ALA A 47 -20.05 -0.80 3.67
C ALA A 47 -21.07 -1.08 2.53
N ARG A 48 -20.62 -1.12 1.26
CA ARG A 48 -21.51 -1.26 0.09
C ARG A 48 -21.52 -2.66 -0.52
N LYS A 49 -20.41 -3.39 -0.38
CA LYS A 49 -20.11 -4.60 -1.13
C LYS A 49 -19.73 -5.77 -0.23
N GLY A 50 -19.58 -5.55 1.08
CA GLY A 50 -19.16 -6.53 2.05
C GLY A 50 -17.65 -6.47 2.32
N ASP A 51 -17.27 -6.94 3.50
CA ASP A 51 -15.97 -6.69 4.11
C ASP A 51 -14.80 -7.38 3.40
N GLY A 52 -13.59 -6.88 3.69
CA GLY A 52 -12.32 -7.55 3.35
C GLY A 52 -11.53 -6.87 2.23
N HIS A 53 -11.92 -5.67 1.77
CA HIS A 53 -11.22 -4.99 0.68
C HIS A 53 -9.78 -4.61 1.03
N LEU A 54 -9.53 -4.12 2.25
CA LEU A 54 -8.18 -3.72 2.66
C LEU A 54 -7.23 -4.92 2.85
N PRO A 55 -7.64 -6.03 3.51
CA PRO A 55 -6.86 -7.28 3.50
C PRO A 55 -6.54 -7.78 2.09
N ALA A 56 -7.50 -7.75 1.17
CA ALA A 56 -7.28 -8.19 -0.21
C ALA A 56 -6.20 -7.36 -0.94
N VAL A 57 -6.10 -6.05 -0.67
CA VAL A 57 -4.99 -5.23 -1.15
C VAL A 57 -3.67 -5.69 -0.54
N ALA A 58 -3.61 -5.90 0.78
CA ALA A 58 -2.39 -6.33 1.46
C ALA A 58 -1.88 -7.67 0.93
N ASP A 59 -2.77 -8.63 0.70
CA ASP A 59 -2.41 -9.94 0.14
C ASP A 59 -1.87 -9.81 -1.29
N ARG A 60 -2.51 -8.97 -2.11
CA ARG A 60 -2.00 -8.67 -3.46
C ARG A 60 -0.63 -8.01 -3.44
N LEU A 61 -0.32 -7.16 -2.46
CA LEU A 61 1.00 -6.56 -2.32
C LEU A 61 2.07 -7.61 -1.97
N VAL A 62 1.74 -8.58 -1.11
CA VAL A 62 2.66 -9.69 -0.80
C VAL A 62 2.90 -10.57 -2.04
N GLU A 63 1.86 -10.87 -2.82
CA GLU A 63 2.04 -11.56 -4.10
C GLU A 63 2.92 -10.77 -5.06
N GLU A 64 2.70 -9.47 -5.18
CA GLU A 64 3.46 -8.59 -6.07
C GLU A 64 4.93 -8.44 -5.63
N ALA A 65 5.18 -8.45 -4.32
CA ALA A 65 6.53 -8.47 -3.75
C ALA A 65 7.32 -9.73 -4.15
N GLY A 66 6.63 -10.85 -4.36
CA GLY A 66 7.22 -12.10 -4.83
C GLY A 66 7.38 -12.20 -6.36
N ARG A 67 6.79 -11.27 -7.14
CA ARG A 67 6.90 -11.28 -8.60
C ARG A 67 8.20 -10.63 -9.06
N THR A 68 9.06 -11.43 -9.71
CA THR A 68 10.22 -10.92 -10.43
C THR A 68 9.76 -10.12 -11.65
N SER A 69 9.88 -8.79 -11.59
CA SER A 69 9.66 -7.93 -12.75
C SER A 69 10.81 -8.11 -13.76
N SER A 70 10.51 -8.70 -14.92
CA SER A 70 11.46 -8.85 -16.04
C SER A 70 12.01 -7.51 -16.55
N ARG A 71 11.36 -6.39 -16.25
CA ARG A 71 11.80 -5.03 -16.59
C ARG A 71 12.98 -4.58 -15.74
N VAL A 72 13.00 -4.93 -14.45
CA VAL A 72 14.11 -4.59 -13.52
C VAL A 72 15.39 -5.37 -13.86
N VAL A 73 15.23 -6.59 -14.42
CA VAL A 73 16.34 -7.45 -14.85
C VAL A 73 17.17 -6.82 -15.97
N ARG A 74 16.60 -5.90 -16.77
CA ARG A 74 17.24 -5.42 -18.00
C ARG A 74 18.12 -4.18 -17.82
N GLU A 75 17.95 -3.42 -16.73
CA GLU A 75 18.60 -2.10 -16.55
C GLU A 75 19.50 -1.98 -15.31
N MET A 76 19.43 -2.91 -14.34
CA MET A 76 20.22 -2.81 -13.10
C MET A 76 21.36 -3.82 -13.03
N GLN A 77 22.55 -3.35 -12.67
CA GLN A 77 23.70 -4.22 -12.34
C GLN A 77 23.46 -5.03 -11.05
N ASP A 78 22.61 -4.53 -10.14
CA ASP A 78 22.21 -5.17 -8.88
C ASP A 78 20.70 -5.49 -8.88
N VAL A 79 20.32 -6.51 -9.66
CA VAL A 79 18.91 -6.97 -9.72
C VAL A 79 18.46 -7.55 -8.38
N ALA A 80 19.32 -8.32 -7.71
CA ALA A 80 18.98 -8.99 -6.47
C ALA A 80 18.69 -8.00 -5.33
N GLY A 81 19.53 -6.98 -5.16
CA GLY A 81 19.31 -5.94 -4.15
C GLY A 81 18.11 -5.07 -4.47
N ALA A 82 17.85 -4.76 -5.74
CA ALA A 82 16.65 -4.03 -6.14
C ALA A 82 15.36 -4.82 -5.82
N MET A 83 15.34 -6.12 -6.11
CA MET A 83 14.22 -7.00 -5.73
C MET A 83 14.04 -7.10 -4.22
N ALA A 84 15.12 -7.21 -3.45
CA ALA A 84 15.06 -7.24 -1.99
C ALA A 84 14.45 -5.95 -1.41
N ARG A 85 14.91 -4.77 -1.88
CA ARG A 85 14.35 -3.47 -1.46
C ARG A 85 12.89 -3.31 -1.84
N ARG A 86 12.51 -3.74 -3.06
CA ARG A 86 11.11 -3.74 -3.52
C ARG A 86 10.23 -4.60 -2.62
N ARG A 87 10.70 -5.81 -2.31
CA ARG A 87 10.01 -6.76 -1.46
C ARG A 87 9.79 -6.18 -0.06
N GLU A 88 10.85 -5.69 0.58
CA GLU A 88 10.80 -5.04 1.89
C GLU A 88 9.81 -3.87 1.90
N PHE A 89 9.84 -3.04 0.87
CA PHE A 89 8.93 -1.90 0.73
C PHE A 89 7.45 -2.34 0.69
N LEU A 90 7.13 -3.32 -0.16
CA LEU A 90 5.74 -3.77 -0.36
C LEU A 90 5.22 -4.58 0.83
N GLU A 91 6.06 -5.42 1.45
CA GLU A 91 5.71 -6.15 2.67
C GLU A 91 5.45 -5.18 3.83
N ARG A 92 6.29 -4.15 4.02
CA ARG A 92 6.05 -3.11 5.03
C ARG A 92 4.71 -2.40 4.83
N VAL A 93 4.37 -2.04 3.58
CA VAL A 93 3.06 -1.41 3.30
C VAL A 93 1.92 -2.38 3.58
N ALA A 94 2.03 -3.65 3.18
CA ALA A 94 1.03 -4.67 3.46
C ALA A 94 0.77 -4.82 4.96
N ASP A 95 1.81 -4.83 5.78
CA ASP A 95 1.70 -4.92 7.25
C ASP A 95 1.02 -3.68 7.84
N ILE A 96 1.34 -2.49 7.34
CA ILE A 96 0.64 -1.26 7.74
C ILE A 96 -0.84 -1.35 7.36
N LEU A 97 -1.20 -1.85 6.17
CA LEU A 97 -2.59 -1.97 5.76
C LEU A 97 -3.38 -3.00 6.59
N ARG A 98 -2.73 -4.08 7.03
CA ARG A 98 -3.33 -5.08 7.93
C ARG A 98 -3.50 -4.56 9.36
N THR A 99 -2.65 -3.63 9.78
CA THR A 99 -2.69 -3.08 11.14
C THR A 99 -3.83 -2.06 11.24
N PRO A 100 -4.79 -2.23 12.17
CA PRO A 100 -5.81 -1.22 12.44
C PRO A 100 -5.15 0.13 12.74
N PRO A 101 -5.71 1.27 12.27
CA PRO A 101 -5.14 2.55 12.62
C PRO A 101 -5.19 2.66 14.15
N ALA A 102 -4.07 2.95 14.80
CA ALA A 102 -4.08 3.30 16.21
C ALA A 102 -5.12 4.42 16.38
N ALA A 103 -6.14 4.19 17.20
CA ALA A 103 -7.21 5.14 17.40
C ALA A 103 -6.59 6.50 17.72
N ALA A 104 -6.69 7.44 16.77
CA ALA A 104 -6.25 8.80 16.99
C ALA A 104 -7.04 9.28 18.20
N LYS A 105 -6.36 9.60 19.31
CA LYS A 105 -7.00 10.18 20.49
C LYS A 105 -7.82 11.37 19.99
N ALA A 106 -9.15 11.22 20.03
CA ALA A 106 -10.08 12.28 19.74
C ALA A 106 -9.85 13.34 20.81
N THR A 107 -8.98 14.30 20.50
CA THR A 107 -8.83 15.49 21.35
C THR A 107 -10.02 16.36 21.02
N MET A 108 -11.17 16.03 21.61
CA MET A 108 -12.35 16.88 21.61
C MET A 108 -11.98 18.18 22.33
N ALA A 109 -11.52 19.16 21.57
CA ALA A 109 -11.55 20.54 22.01
C ALA A 109 -13.02 21.00 21.95
N VAL A 110 -13.76 20.72 23.04
CA VAL A 110 -15.02 21.39 23.33
C VAL A 110 -14.73 22.88 23.46
N ARG A 111 -15.10 23.66 22.44
CA ARG A 111 -15.26 25.11 22.60
C ARG A 111 -16.64 25.35 23.20
N GLN A 112 -16.67 25.63 24.51
CA GLN A 112 -17.79 26.33 25.12
C GLN A 112 -17.63 27.83 24.79
N ALA A 113 -18.69 28.42 24.26
CA ALA A 113 -19.02 29.84 24.37
C ALA A 113 -20.53 29.94 24.40
#